data_AF-A0A939WWI2-F1
#
_entry.id   AF-A0A939WWI2-F1
#
_cell.length_a   1.000
_cell.length_b   1.000
_cell.length_c   1.000
_cell.angle_alpha   90.00
_cell.angle_beta   90.00
_cell.angle_gamma   90.00
#
_symmetry.space_group_name_H-M   'P 1'
#
loop_
_entity.id
_entity.type
_entity.pdbx_description
1 polymer ?
#
loop_
_entity_poly.entity_id
_entity_poly.type
_entity_poly.pdbx_seq_one_letter_code
_entity_poly.pdbx_strand_id
1 'polypeptide(L)'
;MINFLWEIYDEPGMLTIPFLIALPHLLSFFLGLFYKKFRFKKLWLTLWIVIFSALVCGYVFLVYRVVNKDFDSLLVLFFAAMFLYVFFFVVYGFWGQVFNIRKKWHWLRVPFVVVIPFFIFIILSIGYPYGEISDEPLEQEDLAASLDADYEMNLSESDAWGNDSRTVFFREKNDSVYFRFSYSMCAKAEYDSAKHAFIIRRGDGASGKWTLLDSEKSAVVRKLKKNVENYSQEYSTSRVFDGDESSVVLKDYKRKTQRRLYFPNAKISHVYDAVTIEKTFESFMPPRETYTTLSYEEVAEKCSEPVNVLVEEAVHGQQKE
;
A
#
# COMPACT_ATOMS: atom_id res chain seq x y z
N MET A 1 -21.27 0.88 0.35
CA MET A 1 -21.32 2.26 0.88
C MET A 1 -21.38 2.31 2.42
N ILE A 2 -22.25 1.53 3.08
CA ILE A 2 -22.28 1.46 4.56
C ILE A 2 -21.07 0.71 5.13
N ASN A 3 -20.62 -0.39 4.50
CA ASN A 3 -19.38 -1.09 4.90
C ASN A 3 -18.12 -0.25 4.67
N PHE A 4 -18.06 0.50 3.55
CA PHE A 4 -17.00 1.46 3.25
C PHE A 4 -16.92 2.59 4.28
N LEU A 5 -18.08 3.06 4.78
CA LEU A 5 -18.09 4.02 5.87
C LEU A 5 -17.56 3.38 7.15
N TRP A 6 -18.01 2.16 7.50
CA TRP A 6 -17.61 1.44 8.71
C TRP A 6 -16.10 1.13 8.79
N GLU A 7 -15.43 0.80 7.69
CA GLU A 7 -13.99 0.50 7.67
C GLU A 7 -13.10 1.76 7.75
N ILE A 8 -13.60 2.94 7.37
CA ILE A 8 -12.93 4.22 7.68
C ILE A 8 -12.92 4.48 9.21
N TYR A 9 -13.80 3.84 10.00
CA TYR A 9 -13.86 4.03 11.46
C TYR A 9 -12.83 3.24 12.26
N ASP A 10 -12.13 2.25 11.68
CA ASP A 10 -11.20 1.39 12.45
C ASP A 10 -9.79 1.97 12.62
N GLU A 11 -9.43 3.03 11.88
CA GLU A 11 -8.27 3.85 12.21
C GLU A 11 -8.69 5.15 12.93
N PRO A 12 -8.35 5.33 14.23
CA PRO A 12 -8.60 6.60 14.93
C PRO A 12 -7.87 7.79 14.29
N GLY A 13 -6.93 7.56 13.36
CA GLY A 13 -6.23 8.59 12.57
C GLY A 13 -7.05 9.22 11.43
N MET A 14 -7.91 8.46 10.75
CA MET A 14 -8.58 8.98 9.55
C MET A 14 -9.82 9.83 9.84
N LEU A 15 -10.50 9.64 10.97
CA LEU A 15 -11.55 10.56 11.43
C LEU A 15 -10.99 11.81 12.11
N THR A 16 -9.85 11.69 12.78
CA THR A 16 -9.26 12.85 13.45
C THR A 16 -8.85 13.92 12.47
N ILE A 17 -8.39 13.58 11.25
CA ILE A 17 -7.95 14.55 10.24
C ILE A 17 -9.11 15.45 9.73
N PRO A 18 -10.26 14.93 9.24
CA PRO A 18 -11.40 15.74 8.86
C PRO A 18 -11.99 16.53 10.03
N PHE A 19 -12.03 15.97 11.25
CA PHE A 19 -12.45 16.72 12.43
C PHE A 19 -11.45 17.84 12.76
N LEU A 20 -10.13 17.61 12.66
CA LEU A 20 -9.09 18.61 12.85
C LEU A 20 -9.12 19.72 11.81
N ILE A 21 -9.54 19.44 10.58
CA ILE A 21 -9.63 20.46 9.52
C ILE A 21 -10.98 21.18 9.58
N ALA A 22 -12.09 20.48 9.74
CA ALA A 22 -13.43 21.06 9.68
C ALA A 22 -13.84 21.77 10.98
N LEU A 23 -13.48 21.22 12.16
CA LEU A 23 -13.88 21.77 13.46
C LEU A 23 -13.38 23.20 13.66
N PRO A 24 -12.13 23.57 13.32
CA PRO A 24 -11.65 24.95 13.46
C PRO A 24 -12.34 25.94 12.52
N HIS A 25 -12.66 25.53 11.30
CA HIS A 25 -13.40 26.36 10.35
C HIS A 25 -14.86 26.56 10.78
N LEU A 26 -15.51 25.49 11.27
CA LEU A 26 -16.84 25.53 11.86
C LEU A 26 -16.86 26.43 13.10
N LEU A 27 -15.86 26.27 13.97
CA LEU A 27 -15.64 27.13 15.13
C LEU A 27 -15.48 28.58 14.71
N SER A 28 -14.60 28.90 13.76
CA SER A 28 -14.41 30.27 13.26
C SER A 28 -15.69 30.91 12.75
N PHE A 29 -16.48 30.15 12.00
CA PHE A 29 -17.78 30.59 11.54
C PHE A 29 -18.72 30.93 12.71
N PHE A 30 -18.79 30.07 13.74
CA PHE A 30 -19.55 30.37 14.96
C PHE A 30 -18.99 31.59 15.71
N LEU A 31 -17.66 31.78 15.74
CA LEU A 31 -17.04 32.97 16.33
C LEU A 31 -17.53 34.25 15.69
N GLY A 32 -17.48 34.33 14.36
CA GLY A 32 -17.98 35.49 13.62
C GLY A 32 -19.47 35.76 13.89
N LEU A 33 -20.26 34.70 13.96
CA LEU A 33 -21.70 34.76 14.13
C LEU A 33 -22.12 35.28 15.52
N PHE A 34 -21.43 34.84 16.59
CA PHE A 34 -21.75 35.25 17.96
C PHE A 34 -21.00 36.52 18.42
N TYR A 35 -19.90 36.89 17.77
CA TYR A 35 -19.13 38.09 18.10
C TYR A 35 -19.97 39.38 18.17
N LYS A 36 -20.97 39.50 17.29
CA LYS A 36 -21.87 40.67 17.26
C LYS A 36 -22.78 40.78 18.49
N LYS A 37 -23.08 39.67 19.15
CA LYS A 37 -24.05 39.59 20.25
C LYS A 37 -23.39 39.46 21.63
N PHE A 38 -22.09 39.22 21.69
CA PHE A 38 -21.40 38.94 22.95
C PHE A 38 -21.00 40.22 23.69
N ARG A 39 -21.37 40.32 24.97
CA ARG A 39 -21.09 41.49 25.84
C ARG A 39 -19.62 41.62 26.22
N PHE A 40 -18.91 40.49 26.37
CA PHE A 40 -17.49 40.43 26.78
C PHE A 40 -16.57 40.09 25.60
N LYS A 41 -16.54 40.95 24.59
CA LYS A 41 -15.81 40.72 23.33
C LYS A 41 -14.32 40.43 23.52
N LYS A 42 -13.67 41.09 24.49
CA LYS A 42 -12.24 40.89 24.78
C LYS A 42 -11.95 39.52 25.39
N LEU A 43 -12.70 39.12 26.43
CA LEU A 43 -12.57 37.80 27.06
C LEU A 43 -12.91 36.66 26.09
N TRP A 44 -13.94 36.87 25.27
CA TRP A 44 -14.30 35.96 24.18
C TRP A 44 -13.11 35.81 23.22
N LEU A 45 -12.58 36.90 22.68
CA LEU A 45 -11.42 36.88 21.77
C LEU A 45 -10.22 36.13 22.39
N THR A 46 -9.91 36.38 23.67
CA THR A 46 -8.77 35.74 24.36
C THR A 46 -8.94 34.23 24.52
N LEU A 47 -10.11 33.75 24.98
CA LEU A 47 -10.38 32.30 25.09
C LEU A 47 -10.27 31.59 23.73
N TRP A 48 -10.66 32.28 22.66
CA TRP A 48 -10.64 31.71 21.32
C TRP A 48 -9.28 31.75 20.64
N ILE A 49 -8.45 32.77 20.92
CA ILE A 49 -7.03 32.76 20.53
C ILE A 49 -6.33 31.56 21.17
N VAL A 50 -6.62 31.26 22.44
CA VAL A 50 -6.05 30.09 23.12
C VAL A 50 -6.46 28.77 22.45
N ILE A 51 -7.74 28.61 22.10
CA ILE A 51 -8.24 27.42 21.39
C ILE A 51 -7.64 27.31 19.98
N PHE A 52 -7.54 28.41 19.24
CA PHE A 52 -6.91 28.43 17.92
C PHE A 52 -5.43 28.06 18.00
N SER A 53 -4.68 28.62 18.94
CA SER A 53 -3.28 28.28 19.18
C SER A 53 -3.12 26.80 19.54
N ALA A 54 -4.00 26.24 20.38
CA ALA A 54 -3.99 24.81 20.70
C ALA A 54 -4.25 23.92 19.48
N LEU A 55 -5.18 24.33 18.59
CA LEU A 55 -5.48 23.62 17.34
C LEU A 55 -4.33 23.69 16.35
N VAL A 56 -3.68 24.85 16.20
CA VAL A 56 -2.47 24.99 15.38
C VAL A 56 -1.36 24.12 15.94
N CYS A 57 -1.07 24.18 17.24
CA CYS A 57 -0.05 23.32 17.87
C CYS A 57 -0.37 21.83 17.71
N GLY A 58 -1.63 21.43 17.83
CA GLY A 58 -2.07 20.05 17.63
C GLY A 58 -1.91 19.57 16.17
N TYR A 59 -2.29 20.41 15.20
CA TYR A 59 -2.09 20.13 13.78
C TYR A 59 -0.60 20.01 13.44
N VAL A 60 0.22 20.94 13.93
CA VAL A 60 1.68 20.95 13.77
C VAL A 60 2.31 19.67 14.31
N PHE A 61 1.95 19.28 15.53
CA PHE A 61 2.44 18.05 16.15
C PHE A 61 2.07 16.79 15.34
N LEU A 62 0.87 16.77 14.76
CA LEU A 62 0.39 15.62 13.99
C LEU A 62 1.06 15.53 12.61
N VAL A 63 1.20 16.64 11.88
CA VAL A 63 1.95 16.69 10.61
C VAL A 63 3.40 16.26 10.84
N TYR A 64 4.04 16.74 11.90
CA TYR A 64 5.39 16.33 12.27
C TYR A 64 5.51 14.83 12.53
N ARG A 65 4.53 14.23 13.21
CA ARG A 65 4.53 12.79 13.51
C ARG A 65 4.30 11.91 12.28
N VAL A 66 3.49 12.35 11.32
CA VAL A 66 3.08 11.56 10.14
C VAL A 66 4.12 11.60 9.02
N VAL A 67 4.86 12.70 8.85
CA VAL A 67 5.67 12.96 7.63
C VAL A 67 7.17 12.74 7.84
N ASN A 68 7.58 12.02 8.89
CA ASN A 68 8.99 11.82 9.20
C ASN A 68 9.71 11.05 8.07
N LYS A 69 10.49 11.76 7.22
CA LYS A 69 11.73 11.27 6.58
C LYS A 69 12.59 12.30 5.81
N ASP A 70 12.14 13.51 5.47
CA ASP A 70 13.01 14.51 4.81
C ASP A 70 12.72 15.96 5.23
N PHE A 71 13.73 16.69 5.69
CA PHE A 71 13.56 17.92 6.50
C PHE A 71 13.28 19.21 5.69
N ASP A 72 13.83 19.35 4.47
CA ASP A 72 13.88 20.66 3.78
C ASP A 72 12.61 21.00 2.98
N SER A 73 12.00 20.01 2.32
CA SER A 73 10.73 20.17 1.60
C SER A 73 9.53 20.32 2.56
N LEU A 74 9.70 19.80 3.78
CA LEU A 74 8.68 19.70 4.81
C LEU A 74 8.42 21.06 5.47
N LEU A 75 9.45 21.87 5.67
CA LEU A 75 9.33 23.18 6.30
C LEU A 75 8.52 24.15 5.42
N VAL A 76 8.75 24.14 4.10
CA VAL A 76 7.98 24.95 3.15
C VAL A 76 6.51 24.51 3.09
N LEU A 77 6.27 23.19 3.01
CA LEU A 77 4.92 22.63 3.00
C LEU A 77 4.17 22.92 4.31
N PHE A 78 4.89 22.88 5.43
CA PHE A 78 4.39 23.20 6.76
C PHE A 78 3.97 24.67 6.88
N PHE A 79 4.81 25.60 6.45
CA PHE A 79 4.47 27.03 6.44
C PHE A 79 3.32 27.33 5.48
N ALA A 80 3.29 26.69 4.31
CA ALA A 80 2.19 26.84 3.35
C ALA A 80 0.86 26.31 3.91
N ALA A 81 0.87 25.14 4.57
CA ALA A 81 -0.30 24.57 5.21
C ALA A 81 -0.80 25.42 6.38
N MET A 82 0.11 25.92 7.24
CA MET A 82 -0.24 26.83 8.33
C MET A 82 -0.82 28.15 7.80
N PHE A 83 -0.23 28.71 6.73
CA PHE A 83 -0.73 29.94 6.10
C PHE A 83 -2.13 29.73 5.51
N LEU A 84 -2.35 28.64 4.77
CA LEU A 84 -3.66 28.29 4.23
C LEU A 84 -4.68 28.07 5.35
N TYR A 85 -4.30 27.39 6.42
CA TYR A 85 -5.17 27.14 7.56
C TYR A 85 -5.59 28.44 8.27
N VAL A 86 -4.64 29.35 8.52
CA VAL A 86 -4.92 30.69 9.07
C VAL A 86 -5.81 31.49 8.11
N PHE A 87 -5.50 31.47 6.82
CA PHE A 87 -6.28 32.16 5.79
C PHE A 87 -7.74 31.70 5.77
N PHE A 88 -7.98 30.38 5.70
CA PHE A 88 -9.32 29.83 5.76
C PHE A 88 -10.01 30.13 7.11
N PHE A 89 -9.30 30.03 8.24
CA PHE A 89 -9.86 30.41 9.53
C PHE A 89 -10.37 31.86 9.52
N VAL A 90 -9.60 32.82 9.01
CA VAL A 90 -10.00 34.24 8.91
C VAL A 90 -11.18 34.43 7.97
N VAL A 91 -11.15 33.80 6.79
CA VAL A 91 -12.23 33.89 5.80
C VAL A 91 -13.55 33.42 6.40
N TYR A 92 -13.55 32.28 7.09
CA TYR A 92 -14.76 31.72 7.70
C TYR A 92 -15.26 32.57 8.87
N GLY A 93 -14.35 33.18 9.64
CA GLY A 93 -14.69 34.10 10.71
C GLY A 93 -15.35 35.38 10.20
N PHE A 94 -14.82 35.96 9.12
CA PHE A 94 -15.44 37.11 8.46
C PHE A 94 -16.82 36.74 7.90
N TRP A 95 -16.94 35.54 7.33
CA TRP A 95 -18.21 35.02 6.83
C TRP A 95 -19.27 34.87 7.92
N GLY A 96 -18.89 34.35 9.09
CA GLY A 96 -19.77 34.28 10.26
C GLY A 96 -20.33 35.63 10.66
N GLN A 97 -19.54 36.70 10.55
CA GLN A 97 -20.00 38.06 10.84
C GLN A 97 -21.04 38.56 9.82
N VAL A 98 -20.89 38.21 8.55
CA VAL A 98 -21.81 38.61 7.46
C VAL A 98 -23.05 37.69 7.40
N PHE A 99 -22.99 36.53 8.06
CA PHE A 99 -24.07 35.56 8.08
C PHE A 99 -25.32 36.07 8.81
N ASN A 100 -26.48 35.99 8.15
CA ASN A 100 -27.76 36.36 8.74
C ASN A 100 -28.68 35.15 8.84
N ILE A 101 -28.90 34.68 10.07
CA ILE A 101 -29.76 33.53 10.41
C ILE A 101 -31.16 33.63 9.80
N ARG A 102 -31.69 34.86 9.62
CA ARG A 102 -33.05 35.06 9.10
C ARG A 102 -33.15 34.90 7.58
N LYS A 103 -32.04 34.89 6.84
CA LYS A 103 -32.04 34.78 5.37
C LYS A 103 -31.82 33.31 4.95
N LYS A 104 -32.85 32.68 4.37
CA LYS A 104 -32.81 31.28 3.89
C LYS A 104 -31.64 30.98 2.94
N TRP A 105 -31.26 31.94 2.09
CA TRP A 105 -30.12 31.81 1.16
C TRP A 105 -28.75 31.67 1.83
N HIS A 106 -28.58 32.16 3.06
CA HIS A 106 -27.32 31.99 3.79
C HIS A 106 -27.15 30.54 4.27
N TRP A 107 -28.25 29.89 4.69
CA TRP A 107 -28.27 28.48 5.08
C TRP A 107 -27.88 27.53 3.95
N LEU A 108 -28.29 27.84 2.71
CA LEU A 108 -27.91 27.08 1.51
C LEU A 108 -26.41 27.06 1.25
N ARG A 109 -25.64 28.03 1.77
CA ARG A 109 -24.20 28.08 1.55
C ARG A 109 -23.38 27.36 2.63
N VAL A 110 -23.96 27.02 3.77
CA VAL A 110 -23.29 26.24 4.83
C VAL A 110 -22.86 24.85 4.32
N PRO A 111 -23.69 24.10 3.57
CA PRO A 111 -23.26 22.86 2.92
C PRO A 111 -22.08 23.04 1.97
N PHE A 112 -22.05 24.12 1.17
CA PHE A 112 -20.95 24.37 0.23
C PHE A 112 -19.62 24.66 0.92
N VAL A 113 -19.67 25.15 2.15
CA VAL A 113 -18.51 25.61 2.90
C VAL A 113 -17.99 24.52 3.86
N VAL A 114 -18.87 23.65 4.37
CA VAL A 114 -18.49 22.61 5.34
C VAL A 114 -18.54 21.21 4.73
N VAL A 115 -19.59 20.93 3.96
CA VAL A 115 -19.89 19.58 3.49
C VAL A 115 -19.14 19.27 2.20
N ILE A 116 -19.10 20.22 1.25
CA ILE A 116 -18.40 20.00 -0.03
C ILE A 116 -16.89 19.84 0.15
N PRO A 117 -16.17 20.66 0.93
CA PRO A 117 -14.73 20.45 1.14
C PRO A 117 -14.43 19.13 1.86
N PHE A 118 -15.30 18.69 2.78
CA PHE A 118 -15.19 17.39 3.43
C PHE A 118 -15.31 16.24 2.42
N PHE A 119 -16.29 16.30 1.51
CA PHE A 119 -16.43 15.29 0.46
C PHE A 119 -15.33 15.37 -0.60
N ILE A 120 -14.86 16.57 -0.97
CA ILE A 120 -13.70 16.76 -1.85
C ILE A 120 -12.46 16.15 -1.21
N PHE A 121 -12.24 16.35 0.09
CA PHE A 121 -11.12 15.75 0.81
C PHE A 121 -11.22 14.22 0.81
N ILE A 122 -12.39 13.65 1.13
CA ILE A 122 -12.62 12.20 1.04
C ILE A 122 -12.35 11.67 -0.38
N ILE A 123 -12.77 12.41 -1.41
CA ILE A 123 -12.55 12.03 -2.82
C ILE A 123 -11.07 12.17 -3.20
N LEU A 124 -10.34 13.15 -2.67
CA LEU A 124 -8.91 13.31 -2.93
C LEU A 124 -8.04 12.36 -2.08
N SER A 125 -8.58 11.82 -0.99
CA SER A 125 -8.00 10.72 -0.21
C SER A 125 -8.29 9.34 -0.79
N ILE A 126 -8.94 9.25 -1.97
CA ILE A 126 -9.12 7.98 -2.69
C ILE A 126 -7.73 7.38 -2.93
N GLY A 127 -7.54 6.14 -2.48
CA GLY A 127 -6.25 5.47 -2.37
C GLY A 127 -5.42 5.45 -3.65
N TYR A 128 -4.14 5.15 -3.50
CA TYR A 128 -3.23 4.93 -4.62
C TYR A 128 -3.47 3.54 -5.21
N PRO A 129 -3.24 3.33 -6.52
CA PRO A 129 -3.29 1.99 -7.10
C PRO A 129 -2.33 1.09 -6.33
N TYR A 130 -2.85 -0.04 -5.85
CA TYR A 130 -2.11 -1.02 -5.08
C TYR A 130 -1.45 -2.07 -5.97
N GLY A 131 -0.13 -2.24 -5.84
CA GLY A 131 0.60 -3.24 -6.62
C GLY A 131 0.65 -2.92 -8.11
N GLU A 132 1.04 -3.92 -8.90
CA GLU A 132 1.18 -3.79 -10.36
C GLU A 132 0.49 -4.94 -11.07
N ILE A 133 -0.12 -4.64 -12.21
CA ILE A 133 -0.70 -5.62 -13.14
C ILE A 133 0.00 -5.42 -14.48
N SER A 134 0.70 -6.45 -14.96
CA SER A 134 1.27 -6.48 -16.31
C SER A 134 0.73 -7.67 -17.08
N ASP A 135 0.21 -7.40 -18.29
CA ASP A 135 -0.23 -8.41 -19.25
C ASP A 135 0.68 -8.34 -20.48
N GLU A 136 1.36 -9.44 -20.77
CA GLU A 136 2.37 -9.53 -21.82
C GLU A 136 2.14 -10.78 -22.68
N PRO A 137 2.56 -10.79 -23.96
CA PRO A 137 2.62 -12.03 -24.73
C PRO A 137 3.66 -12.99 -24.11
N LEU A 138 3.40 -14.30 -24.17
CA LEU A 138 4.39 -15.29 -23.73
C LEU A 138 5.64 -15.25 -24.61
N GLU A 139 6.81 -15.34 -23.97
CA GLU A 139 8.08 -15.47 -24.67
C GLU A 139 8.20 -16.83 -25.38
N GLN A 140 9.03 -16.88 -26.42
CA GLN A 140 9.16 -18.07 -27.25
C GLN A 140 9.75 -19.27 -26.47
N GLU A 141 10.63 -19.00 -25.51
CA GLU A 141 11.20 -19.99 -24.60
C GLU A 141 10.13 -20.62 -23.70
N ASP A 142 9.20 -19.80 -23.19
CA ASP A 142 8.09 -20.27 -22.36
C ASP A 142 7.11 -21.15 -23.14
N LEU A 143 6.83 -20.79 -24.40
CA LEU A 143 6.00 -21.61 -25.28
C LEU A 143 6.65 -22.98 -25.55
N ALA A 144 7.96 -23.01 -25.74
CA ALA A 144 8.72 -24.25 -25.92
C ALA A 144 8.77 -25.10 -24.64
N ALA A 145 8.79 -24.47 -23.46
CA ALA A 145 8.81 -25.12 -22.16
C ALA A 145 7.43 -25.58 -21.65
N SER A 146 6.35 -25.34 -22.42
CA SER A 146 4.97 -25.60 -21.98
C SER A 146 4.68 -27.06 -21.61
N LEU A 147 5.42 -28.04 -22.15
CA LEU A 147 5.24 -29.48 -21.86
C LEU A 147 3.78 -29.96 -22.02
N ASP A 148 3.06 -29.42 -23.01
CA ASP A 148 1.62 -29.58 -23.26
C ASP A 148 0.69 -29.15 -22.10
N ALA A 149 1.14 -28.26 -21.23
CA ALA A 149 0.29 -27.68 -20.20
C ALA A 149 -0.72 -26.70 -20.82
N ASP A 150 -1.89 -26.63 -20.21
CA ASP A 150 -2.91 -25.64 -20.54
C ASP A 150 -2.54 -24.26 -19.97
N TYR A 151 -2.09 -24.26 -18.71
CA TYR A 151 -1.47 -23.12 -18.05
C TYR A 151 -0.51 -23.57 -16.96
N GLU A 152 0.36 -22.65 -16.56
CA GLU A 152 1.14 -22.72 -15.34
C GLU A 152 0.94 -21.43 -14.55
N MET A 153 0.75 -21.53 -13.24
CA MET A 153 0.72 -20.37 -12.36
C MET A 153 1.58 -20.58 -11.14
N ASN A 154 2.19 -19.52 -10.66
CA ASN A 154 3.00 -19.57 -9.46
C ASN A 154 2.86 -18.30 -8.63
N LEU A 155 3.02 -18.46 -7.32
CA LEU A 155 3.26 -17.38 -6.38
C LEU A 155 4.68 -17.56 -5.85
N SER A 156 5.47 -16.50 -5.95
CA SER A 156 6.77 -16.39 -5.30
C SER A 156 6.66 -15.40 -4.15
N GLU A 157 7.10 -15.83 -2.97
CA GLU A 157 7.29 -14.99 -1.79
C GLU A 157 8.78 -14.94 -1.49
N SER A 158 9.29 -13.77 -1.16
CA SER A 158 10.66 -13.60 -0.66
C SER A 158 10.77 -12.40 0.26
N ASP A 159 11.75 -12.44 1.15
CA ASP A 159 12.23 -11.24 1.82
C ASP A 159 12.82 -10.25 0.80
N ALA A 160 13.05 -9.01 1.23
CA ALA A 160 13.56 -7.93 0.38
C ALA A 160 14.88 -8.25 -0.33
N TRP A 161 15.63 -9.25 0.14
CA TRP A 161 16.93 -9.67 -0.40
C TRP A 161 16.90 -11.02 -1.12
N GLY A 162 15.75 -11.70 -1.20
CA GLY A 162 15.62 -13.00 -1.84
C GLY A 162 16.30 -14.16 -1.08
N ASN A 163 16.75 -13.94 0.16
CA ASN A 163 17.48 -14.88 0.98
C ASN A 163 16.61 -16.00 1.54
N ASP A 164 15.30 -15.77 1.72
CA ASP A 164 14.31 -16.80 2.05
C ASP A 164 13.21 -16.75 1.00
N SER A 165 13.39 -17.49 -0.10
CA SER A 165 12.44 -17.50 -1.21
C SER A 165 11.66 -18.81 -1.28
N ARG A 166 10.34 -18.69 -1.37
CA ARG A 166 9.39 -19.80 -1.49
C ARG A 166 8.58 -19.62 -2.74
N THR A 167 8.28 -20.71 -3.41
CA THR A 167 7.44 -20.65 -4.61
C THR A 167 6.54 -21.86 -4.71
N VAL A 168 5.25 -21.59 -4.86
CA VAL A 168 4.25 -22.60 -5.20
C VAL A 168 3.97 -22.52 -6.67
N PHE A 169 3.95 -23.67 -7.33
CA PHE A 169 3.61 -23.82 -8.72
C PHE A 169 2.40 -24.73 -8.88
N PHE A 170 1.49 -24.34 -9.76
CA PHE A 170 0.40 -25.15 -10.25
C PHE A 170 0.50 -25.26 -11.76
N ARG A 171 0.22 -26.45 -12.28
CA ARG A 171 0.19 -26.73 -13.70
C ARG A 171 -1.03 -27.56 -14.02
N GLU A 172 -1.84 -27.14 -14.98
CA GLU A 172 -2.95 -27.95 -15.47
C GLU A 172 -2.58 -28.55 -16.83
N LYS A 173 -2.81 -29.86 -16.97
CA LYS A 173 -2.60 -30.61 -18.22
C LYS A 173 -3.71 -31.65 -18.35
N ASN A 174 -4.49 -31.60 -19.43
CA ASN A 174 -5.56 -32.55 -19.73
C ASN A 174 -6.50 -32.76 -18.52
N ASP A 175 -7.05 -31.68 -17.96
CA ASP A 175 -7.93 -31.68 -16.77
C ASP A 175 -7.31 -32.21 -15.47
N SER A 176 -6.00 -32.50 -15.45
CA SER A 176 -5.25 -32.89 -14.27
C SER A 176 -4.44 -31.70 -13.76
N VAL A 177 -4.56 -31.40 -12.47
CA VAL A 177 -3.83 -30.31 -11.82
C VAL A 177 -2.67 -30.88 -11.02
N TYR A 178 -1.47 -30.40 -11.31
CA TYR A 178 -0.23 -30.75 -10.64
C TYR A 178 0.25 -29.59 -9.79
N PHE A 179 0.82 -29.93 -8.64
CA PHE A 179 1.41 -29.01 -7.69
C PHE A 179 2.90 -29.29 -7.54
N ARG A 180 3.68 -28.22 -7.36
CA ARG A 180 5.10 -28.29 -6.99
C ARG A 180 5.43 -27.14 -6.06
N PHE A 181 6.29 -27.41 -5.10
CA PHE A 181 6.86 -26.39 -4.22
C PHE A 181 8.36 -26.29 -4.43
N SER A 182 8.90 -25.08 -4.33
CA SER A 182 10.34 -24.82 -4.36
C SER A 182 10.72 -23.89 -3.23
N TYR A 183 11.85 -24.18 -2.60
CA TYR A 183 12.46 -23.35 -1.58
C TYR A 183 13.91 -23.07 -1.94
N SER A 184 14.34 -21.82 -1.76
CA SER A 184 15.72 -21.39 -1.98
C SER A 184 16.19 -20.56 -0.81
N MET A 185 17.42 -20.79 -0.38
CA MET A 185 18.14 -19.93 0.57
C MET A 185 19.26 -19.17 -0.14
N CYS A 186 19.61 -18.01 0.42
CA CYS A 186 20.72 -17.15 -0.01
C CYS A 186 20.69 -16.83 -1.50
N ALA A 187 20.01 -15.74 -1.85
CA ALA A 187 20.00 -15.29 -3.23
C ALA A 187 21.42 -15.01 -3.73
N LYS A 188 21.64 -15.25 -5.02
CA LYS A 188 22.85 -14.84 -5.72
C LYS A 188 22.61 -13.43 -6.24
N ALA A 189 23.37 -12.47 -5.75
CA ALA A 189 23.36 -11.11 -6.29
C ALA A 189 24.42 -11.00 -7.40
N GLU A 190 23.99 -10.57 -8.59
CA GLU A 190 24.88 -10.23 -9.69
C GLU A 190 24.70 -8.74 -10.03
N TYR A 191 25.78 -8.00 -10.25
CA TYR A 191 25.69 -6.61 -10.70
C TYR A 191 25.58 -6.56 -12.23
N ASP A 192 24.46 -6.02 -12.74
CA ASP A 192 24.29 -5.72 -14.16
C ASP A 192 24.84 -4.32 -14.43
N SER A 193 26.04 -4.26 -14.99
CA SER A 193 26.72 -3.00 -15.33
C SER A 193 26.02 -2.21 -16.43
N ALA A 194 25.23 -2.84 -17.30
CA ALA A 194 24.48 -2.13 -18.33
C ALA A 194 23.28 -1.39 -17.72
N LYS A 195 22.59 -2.02 -16.77
CA LYS A 195 21.42 -1.44 -16.08
C LYS A 195 21.79 -0.66 -14.82
N HIS A 196 23.05 -0.69 -14.41
CA HIS A 196 23.54 -0.14 -13.14
C HIS A 196 22.68 -0.64 -11.95
N ALA A 197 22.30 -1.91 -11.97
CA ALA A 197 21.36 -2.49 -11.02
C ALA A 197 21.81 -3.87 -10.56
N PHE A 198 21.52 -4.21 -9.30
CA PHE A 198 21.70 -5.57 -8.79
C PHE A 198 20.55 -6.47 -9.28
N ILE A 199 20.91 -7.59 -9.87
CA ILE A 199 19.99 -8.67 -10.21
C ILE A 199 20.08 -9.71 -9.11
N ILE A 200 18.99 -9.89 -8.39
CA ILE A 200 18.84 -10.94 -7.37
C ILE A 200 18.33 -12.20 -8.07
N ARG A 201 19.14 -13.26 -8.08
CA ARG A 201 18.79 -14.58 -8.60
C ARG A 201 18.56 -15.54 -7.45
N ARG A 202 17.66 -16.51 -7.65
CA ARG A 202 17.48 -17.59 -6.66
C ARG A 202 18.80 -18.33 -6.45
N GLY A 203 19.10 -18.56 -5.17
CA GLY A 203 20.21 -19.38 -4.74
C GLY A 203 20.02 -20.87 -5.01
N ASP A 204 20.87 -21.67 -4.38
CA ASP A 204 20.72 -23.12 -4.44
C ASP A 204 19.52 -23.52 -3.56
N GLY A 205 18.62 -24.32 -4.12
CA GLY A 205 17.31 -24.58 -3.52
C GLY A 205 16.82 -26.00 -3.71
N ALA A 206 16.02 -26.46 -2.74
CA ALA A 206 15.28 -27.71 -2.85
C ALA A 206 14.04 -27.46 -3.70
N SER A 207 13.87 -28.27 -4.75
CA SER A 207 12.68 -28.22 -5.56
C SER A 207 11.94 -29.55 -5.52
N GLY A 208 10.68 -29.51 -5.12
CA GLY A 208 9.82 -30.68 -5.05
C GLY A 208 9.54 -31.28 -6.43
N LYS A 209 9.09 -32.53 -6.43
CA LYS A 209 8.55 -33.18 -7.64
C LYS A 209 7.11 -32.72 -7.86
N TRP A 210 6.69 -32.69 -9.12
CA TRP A 210 5.29 -32.48 -9.48
C TRP A 210 4.44 -33.59 -8.89
N THR A 211 3.41 -33.21 -8.14
CA THR A 211 2.47 -34.11 -7.46
C THR A 211 1.08 -33.85 -7.98
N LEU A 212 0.35 -34.91 -8.34
CA LEU A 212 -1.04 -34.80 -8.78
C LEU A 212 -1.92 -34.41 -7.60
N LEU A 213 -2.75 -33.38 -7.77
CA LEU A 213 -3.73 -32.97 -6.77
C LEU A 213 -4.99 -33.81 -6.88
N ASP A 214 -5.64 -34.04 -5.74
CA ASP A 214 -6.99 -34.59 -5.70
C ASP A 214 -8.02 -33.61 -6.32
N SER A 215 -9.24 -34.09 -6.54
CA SER A 215 -10.31 -33.31 -7.17
C SER A 215 -10.73 -32.07 -6.37
N GLU A 216 -10.66 -32.14 -5.04
CA GLU A 216 -11.08 -31.04 -4.15
C GLU A 216 -10.08 -29.89 -4.25
N LYS A 217 -8.79 -30.20 -4.08
CA LYS A 217 -7.69 -29.25 -4.24
C LYS A 217 -7.59 -28.71 -5.66
N SER A 218 -7.81 -29.56 -6.67
CA SER A 218 -7.86 -29.13 -8.07
C SER A 218 -8.97 -28.09 -8.32
N ALA A 219 -10.13 -28.22 -7.68
CA ALA A 219 -11.21 -27.24 -7.79
C ALA A 219 -10.83 -25.89 -7.18
N VAL A 220 -10.12 -25.89 -6.04
CA VAL A 220 -9.59 -24.67 -5.41
C VAL A 220 -8.60 -23.98 -6.35
N VAL A 221 -7.66 -24.73 -6.95
CA VAL A 221 -6.68 -24.19 -7.89
C VAL A 221 -7.34 -23.58 -9.14
N ARG A 222 -8.37 -24.22 -9.69
CA ARG A 222 -9.13 -23.64 -10.82
C ARG A 222 -9.87 -22.37 -10.45
N LYS A 223 -10.39 -22.28 -9.21
CA LYS A 223 -11.00 -21.05 -8.69
C LYS A 223 -9.94 -19.95 -8.52
N LEU A 224 -8.77 -20.30 -8.00
CA LEU A 224 -7.62 -19.40 -7.88
C LEU A 224 -7.21 -18.83 -9.24
N LYS A 225 -7.07 -19.67 -10.28
CA LYS A 225 -6.80 -19.20 -11.65
C LYS A 225 -7.82 -18.14 -12.10
N LYS A 226 -9.12 -18.40 -11.91
CA LYS A 226 -10.17 -17.43 -12.28
C LYS A 226 -10.04 -16.12 -11.51
N ASN A 227 -9.68 -16.17 -10.23
CA ASN A 227 -9.46 -14.97 -9.43
C ASN A 227 -8.27 -14.16 -9.97
N VAL A 228 -7.17 -14.83 -10.33
CA VAL A 228 -5.99 -14.19 -10.94
C VAL A 228 -6.32 -13.59 -12.31
N GLU A 229 -7.07 -14.30 -13.16
CA GLU A 229 -7.49 -13.81 -14.48
C GLU A 229 -8.44 -12.62 -14.40
N ASN A 230 -9.29 -12.56 -13.38
CA ASN A 230 -10.29 -11.51 -13.22
C ASN A 230 -9.84 -10.41 -12.26
N TYR A 231 -8.64 -10.52 -11.67
CA TYR A 231 -8.14 -9.52 -10.73
C TYR A 231 -8.12 -8.15 -11.40
N SER A 232 -8.59 -7.14 -10.70
CA SER A 232 -8.59 -5.76 -11.15
C SER A 232 -7.87 -4.89 -10.13
N GLN A 233 -7.32 -3.78 -10.60
CA GLN A 233 -6.55 -2.84 -9.77
C GLN A 233 -7.34 -2.45 -8.52
N GLU A 234 -6.86 -2.90 -7.35
CA GLU A 234 -7.35 -2.44 -6.05
C GLU A 234 -6.65 -1.12 -5.67
N TYR A 235 -7.22 -0.40 -4.70
CA TYR A 235 -6.71 0.88 -4.23
C TYR A 235 -6.49 0.82 -2.72
N SER A 236 -5.36 1.35 -2.26
CA SER A 236 -5.02 1.40 -0.84
C SER A 236 -4.64 2.82 -0.40
N THR A 237 -5.03 3.19 0.81
CA THR A 237 -4.57 4.42 1.47
C THR A 237 -3.22 4.25 2.15
N SER A 238 -2.77 3.01 2.32
CA SER A 238 -1.50 2.67 2.97
C SER A 238 -0.36 2.68 1.96
N ARG A 239 0.68 3.49 2.22
CA ARG A 239 1.97 3.36 1.53
C ARG A 239 2.87 2.47 2.37
N VAL A 240 3.02 1.22 1.94
CA VAL A 240 3.96 0.29 2.55
C VAL A 240 5.27 0.38 1.77
N PHE A 241 6.32 0.88 2.42
CA PHE A 241 7.64 1.10 1.81
C PHE A 241 8.60 -0.08 1.99
N ASP A 242 8.25 -1.04 2.85
CA ASP A 242 9.10 -2.17 3.24
C ASP A 242 8.23 -3.34 3.70
N GLY A 243 8.60 -4.57 3.35
CA GLY A 243 7.95 -5.81 3.80
C GLY A 243 7.89 -6.91 2.72
N ASP A 244 7.11 -7.95 2.98
CA ASP A 244 7.04 -9.15 2.13
C ASP A 244 6.48 -8.82 0.74
N GLU A 245 7.22 -9.22 -0.30
CA GLU A 245 6.84 -9.02 -1.69
C GLU A 245 6.36 -10.34 -2.29
N SER A 246 5.09 -10.34 -2.69
CA SER A 246 4.44 -11.47 -3.35
C SER A 246 4.30 -11.18 -4.84
N SER A 247 4.79 -12.09 -5.69
CA SER A 247 4.58 -12.01 -7.14
C SER A 247 3.86 -13.24 -7.65
N VAL A 248 2.69 -13.02 -8.25
CA VAL A 248 1.91 -14.05 -8.94
C VAL A 248 2.17 -13.94 -10.44
N VAL A 249 2.51 -15.06 -11.06
CA VAL A 249 2.63 -15.16 -12.52
C VAL A 249 1.70 -16.25 -13.03
N LEU A 250 0.84 -15.92 -13.98
CA LEU A 250 -0.01 -16.85 -14.72
C LEU A 250 0.42 -16.87 -16.19
N LYS A 251 0.91 -18.02 -16.64
CA LYS A 251 1.24 -18.31 -18.04
C LYS A 251 0.11 -19.14 -18.64
N ASP A 252 -0.71 -18.53 -19.50
CA ASP A 252 -1.77 -19.21 -20.24
C ASP A 252 -1.25 -19.59 -21.63
N TYR A 253 -0.90 -20.87 -21.81
CA TYR A 253 -0.30 -21.36 -23.04
C TYR A 253 -1.30 -21.44 -24.20
N LYS A 254 -2.60 -21.63 -23.89
CA LYS A 254 -3.67 -21.63 -24.89
C LYS A 254 -3.90 -20.23 -25.46
N ARG A 255 -3.91 -19.21 -24.60
CA ARG A 255 -4.06 -17.80 -25.00
C ARG A 255 -2.76 -17.14 -25.45
N LYS A 256 -1.61 -17.78 -25.16
CA LYS A 256 -0.26 -17.26 -25.41
C LYS A 256 0.02 -15.95 -24.66
N THR A 257 -0.52 -15.83 -23.45
CA THR A 257 -0.43 -14.62 -22.62
C THR A 257 0.16 -14.94 -21.26
N GLN A 258 0.92 -14.00 -20.73
CA GLN A 258 1.43 -13.99 -19.38
C GLN A 258 0.78 -12.83 -18.63
N ARG A 259 0.27 -13.10 -17.44
CA ARG A 259 -0.17 -12.09 -16.50
C ARG A 259 0.71 -12.10 -15.26
N ARG A 260 1.27 -10.96 -14.91
CA ARG A 260 2.03 -10.73 -13.68
C ARG A 260 1.22 -9.83 -12.75
N LEU A 261 1.03 -10.28 -11.52
CA LEU A 261 0.47 -9.49 -10.44
C LEU A 261 1.54 -9.34 -9.36
N TYR A 262 1.81 -8.12 -8.95
CA TYR A 262 2.75 -7.80 -7.90
C TYR A 262 1.99 -7.23 -6.70
N PHE A 263 2.08 -7.93 -5.56
CA PHE A 263 1.35 -7.64 -4.33
C PHE A 263 2.35 -7.35 -3.20
N PRO A 264 2.79 -6.09 -3.05
CA PRO A 264 3.62 -5.71 -1.91
C PRO A 264 2.74 -5.61 -0.67
N ASN A 265 2.92 -6.46 0.35
CA ASN A 265 2.26 -6.33 1.65
C ASN A 265 0.71 -6.26 1.63
N ALA A 266 0.03 -7.11 0.86
CA ALA A 266 -1.43 -7.01 0.61
C ALA A 266 -2.27 -6.95 1.89
N LYS A 267 -1.88 -7.74 2.91
CA LYS A 267 -2.54 -7.78 4.21
C LYS A 267 -2.52 -6.44 4.96
N ILE A 268 -1.41 -5.70 4.89
CA ILE A 268 -1.27 -4.40 5.54
C ILE A 268 -2.01 -3.32 4.73
N SER A 269 -2.09 -3.49 3.42
CA SER A 269 -2.75 -2.57 2.50
C SER A 269 -4.27 -2.74 2.41
N HIS A 270 -4.86 -3.71 3.14
CA HIS A 270 -6.30 -3.98 3.18
C HIS A 270 -6.96 -4.22 1.81
N VAL A 271 -6.24 -4.91 0.92
CA VAL A 271 -6.70 -5.26 -0.43
C VAL A 271 -7.20 -6.70 -0.47
N TYR A 272 -8.52 -6.86 -0.51
CA TYR A 272 -9.18 -8.13 -0.19
C TYR A 272 -8.99 -9.19 -1.26
N ASP A 273 -8.98 -8.81 -2.53
CA ASP A 273 -8.84 -9.76 -3.62
C ASP A 273 -7.38 -10.25 -3.70
N ALA A 274 -6.41 -9.35 -3.56
CA ALA A 274 -4.99 -9.69 -3.47
C ALA A 274 -4.71 -10.62 -2.27
N VAL A 275 -5.20 -10.28 -1.07
CA VAL A 275 -5.07 -11.13 0.13
C VAL A 275 -5.72 -12.49 -0.05
N THR A 276 -6.85 -12.55 -0.75
CA THR A 276 -7.52 -13.83 -1.04
C THR A 276 -6.68 -14.70 -1.97
N ILE A 277 -6.06 -14.10 -2.99
CA ILE A 277 -5.16 -14.81 -3.91
C ILE A 277 -3.94 -15.34 -3.13
N GLU A 278 -3.24 -14.49 -2.38
CA GLU A 278 -2.08 -14.86 -1.56
C GLU A 278 -2.41 -16.01 -0.60
N LYS A 279 -3.42 -15.85 0.25
CA LYS A 279 -3.84 -16.88 1.21
C LYS A 279 -4.22 -18.20 0.56
N THR A 280 -4.79 -18.15 -0.65
CA THR A 280 -5.12 -19.38 -1.37
C THR A 280 -3.84 -20.10 -1.80
N PHE A 281 -2.82 -19.40 -2.30
CA PHE A 281 -1.51 -20.00 -2.59
C PHE A 281 -0.82 -20.50 -1.32
N GLU A 282 -0.78 -19.68 -0.25
CA GLU A 282 -0.20 -20.02 1.06
C GLU A 282 -0.79 -21.32 1.63
N SER A 283 -2.08 -21.59 1.40
CA SER A 283 -2.74 -22.82 1.87
C SER A 283 -2.15 -24.12 1.27
N PHE A 284 -1.37 -24.01 0.18
CA PHE A 284 -0.63 -25.12 -0.42
C PHE A 284 0.86 -25.13 -0.04
N MET A 285 1.35 -24.10 0.64
CA MET A 285 2.73 -24.05 1.09
C MET A 285 2.95 -25.05 2.24
N PRO A 286 3.99 -25.91 2.15
CA PRO A 286 4.42 -26.69 3.29
C PRO A 286 4.84 -25.78 4.46
N PRO A 287 4.69 -26.23 5.72
CA PRO A 287 5.24 -25.53 6.87
C PRO A 287 6.74 -25.27 6.69
N ARG A 288 7.23 -24.13 7.18
CA ARG A 288 8.60 -23.67 6.97
C ARG A 288 9.65 -24.65 7.49
N GLU A 289 9.32 -25.27 8.60
CA GLU A 289 10.12 -26.27 9.31
C GLU A 289 10.37 -27.53 8.48
N THR A 290 9.62 -27.73 7.38
CA THR A 290 9.81 -28.86 6.47
C THR A 290 11.11 -28.75 5.66
N TYR A 291 11.65 -27.54 5.48
CA TYR A 291 12.76 -27.28 4.56
C TYR A 291 13.92 -26.49 5.18
N THR A 292 13.71 -25.82 6.31
CA THR A 292 14.80 -25.21 7.07
C THR A 292 14.53 -25.27 8.56
N THR A 293 15.57 -25.51 9.35
CA THR A 293 15.53 -25.41 10.81
C THR A 293 15.97 -24.04 11.31
N LEU A 294 16.55 -23.21 10.42
CA LEU A 294 17.09 -21.90 10.76
C LEU A 294 15.95 -20.89 10.89
N SER A 295 15.98 -20.00 11.87
CA SER A 295 15.06 -18.86 11.97
C SER A 295 15.24 -17.90 10.77
N TYR A 296 14.34 -16.93 10.63
CA TYR A 296 14.50 -15.89 9.60
C TYR A 296 15.78 -15.07 9.82
N GLU A 297 16.10 -14.74 11.07
CA GLU A 297 17.30 -13.98 11.46
C GLU A 297 18.58 -14.78 11.16
N GLU A 298 18.58 -16.08 11.45
CA GLU A 298 19.72 -16.96 11.16
C GLU A 298 19.96 -17.13 9.65
N VAL A 299 18.89 -17.15 8.84
CA VAL A 299 19.01 -17.13 7.38
C VAL A 299 19.58 -15.81 6.90
N ALA A 300 19.09 -14.68 7.41
CA ALA A 300 19.59 -13.36 7.06
C ALA A 300 21.08 -13.21 7.39
N GLU A 301 21.49 -13.59 8.60
CA GLU A 301 22.89 -13.57 9.03
C GLU A 301 23.76 -14.43 8.11
N LYS A 302 23.38 -15.70 7.90
CA LYS A 302 24.10 -16.63 7.03
C LYS A 302 24.22 -16.16 5.58
N CYS A 303 23.21 -15.49 5.04
CA CYS A 303 23.19 -15.04 3.65
C CYS A 303 23.73 -13.61 3.46
N SER A 304 23.95 -12.85 4.54
CA SER A 304 24.47 -11.47 4.48
C SER A 304 25.97 -11.37 4.20
N GLU A 305 26.78 -12.35 4.63
CA GLU A 305 28.24 -12.32 4.45
C GLU A 305 28.68 -12.21 2.97
N PRO A 306 28.14 -12.98 2.02
CA PRO A 306 28.57 -12.91 0.61
C PRO A 306 28.07 -11.65 -0.12
N VAL A 307 26.89 -11.13 0.26
CA VAL A 307 26.29 -9.94 -0.36
C VAL A 307 27.04 -8.67 0.05
N ASN A 308 27.45 -8.58 1.32
CA ASN A 308 28.24 -7.46 1.82
C ASN A 308 29.60 -7.34 1.10
N VAL A 309 30.29 -8.45 0.83
CA VAL A 309 31.55 -8.45 0.07
C VAL A 309 31.35 -7.94 -1.37
N LEU A 310 30.29 -8.37 -2.05
CA LEU A 310 29.97 -7.93 -3.41
C LEU A 310 29.58 -6.45 -3.50
N VAL A 311 28.82 -5.96 -2.52
CA VAL A 311 28.46 -4.53 -2.41
C VAL A 311 29.71 -3.69 -2.12
N GLU A 312 30.57 -4.12 -1.21
CA GLU A 312 31.85 -3.44 -0.93
C GLU A 312 32.77 -3.42 -2.16
N GLU A 313 32.89 -4.53 -2.89
CA GLU A 313 33.69 -4.59 -4.13
C GLU A 313 33.12 -3.70 -5.24
N ALA A 314 31.79 -3.63 -5.41
CA ALA A 314 31.16 -2.75 -6.40
C ALA A 314 31.33 -1.27 -6.05
N VAL A 315 31.17 -0.91 -4.77
CA VAL A 315 31.32 0.48 -4.28
C VAL A 315 32.79 0.94 -4.34
N HIS A 316 33.75 0.06 -3.99
CA HIS A 316 35.17 0.39 -4.05
C HIS A 316 35.79 0.25 -5.45
N GLY A 317 35.23 -0.60 -6.31
CA GLY A 317 35.61 -0.72 -7.72
C GLY A 317 35.27 0.55 -8.52
N GLN A 318 34.10 1.15 -8.27
CA GLN A 318 33.70 2.42 -8.89
C GLN A 318 34.49 3.65 -8.41
N GLN A 319 35.25 3.55 -7.32
CA GLN A 319 36.14 4.62 -6.85
C GLN A 319 37.54 4.57 -7.49
N LYS A 320 37.86 3.53 -8.28
CA LYS A 320 39.17 3.33 -8.90
C LYS A 320 39.19 3.54 -10.42
N GLU A 321 38.04 3.80 -11.05
CA GLU A 321 37.92 4.36 -12.40
C GLU A 321 37.61 5.86 -12.30
#